data_AF-X1LK27-F1
#
_entry.id   AF-X1LK27-F1
#
_cell.length_a   1.000
_cell.length_b   1.000
_cell.length_c   1.000
_cell.angle_alpha   90.00
_cell.angle_beta   90.00
_cell.angle_gamma   90.00
#
_symmetry.space_group_name_H-M   'P 1'
#
loop_
_entity.id
_entity.type
_entity.pdbx_description
1 polymer ?
#
loop_
_entity_poly.entity_id
_entity_poly.type
_entity_poly.pdbx_seq_one_letter_code
_entity_poly.pdbx_strand_id
1 'polypeptide(L)'
;KQRMKLLKKESGQILLMTLILLAAGSCLVIPLLKQSFTNVEYHQSIECRTLNNYAADSGVEWVLCKLYGNPGVYTDPENPLRDSFTLNNRTVDVTADYLGSGLFEVTSTASGGGCGSTTITAHINLGAGSFAYVIAAKNYIRLEKTTINSLPEEGHGDIRCNWDIELVGGNVTVNGSAYAVDTITGGTITVQPPHENASPILFPGDYSGLYETMSKETGEIRVGDLIITENQPLGPVHITGNLTVEANTTVTLTGTVYVIGTITVNNGIF
;
A
#
# COMPACT_ATOMS: atom_id res chain seq x y z
N LYS A 1 59.43 58.70 45.09
CA LYS A 1 60.54 57.91 44.47
C LYS A 1 60.69 56.52 45.12
N GLN A 2 59.57 55.80 45.37
CA GLN A 2 59.58 54.54 46.15
C GLN A 2 58.47 53.56 45.70
N ARG A 3 58.17 53.50 44.39
CA ARG A 3 57.16 52.57 43.82
C ARG A 3 57.72 51.59 42.76
N MET A 4 59.02 51.63 42.46
CA MET A 4 59.64 50.80 41.40
C MET A 4 60.51 49.64 41.93
N LYS A 5 60.55 49.38 43.24
CA LYS A 5 61.41 48.31 43.82
C LYS A 5 60.68 47.00 44.17
N LEU A 6 59.35 46.93 44.05
CA LEU A 6 58.59 45.71 44.36
C LEU A 6 58.41 44.75 43.16
N LEU A 7 58.65 45.19 41.93
CA LEU A 7 58.40 44.37 40.73
C LEU A 7 59.53 43.38 40.36
N LYS A 8 60.64 43.34 41.10
CA LYS A 8 61.84 42.57 40.70
C LYS A 8 61.92 41.14 41.28
N LYS A 9 60.95 40.70 42.08
CA LYS A 9 60.95 39.36 42.71
C LYS A 9 59.88 38.37 42.22
N GLU A 10 58.93 38.78 41.37
CA GLU A 10 57.84 37.91 40.89
C GLU A 10 58.03 37.39 39.44
N SER A 11 59.07 37.85 38.74
CA SER A 11 59.31 37.52 37.33
C SER A 11 59.52 36.02 37.05
N GLY A 12 60.00 35.24 38.02
CA GLY A 12 60.17 33.79 37.85
C GLY A 12 58.87 32.98 38.00
N GLN A 13 57.94 33.47 38.81
CA GLN A 13 56.67 32.77 39.08
C GLN A 13 55.69 32.89 37.92
N ILE A 14 55.69 34.03 37.23
CA ILE A 14 54.87 34.25 36.02
C ILE A 14 55.29 33.27 34.91
N LEU A 15 56.59 33.06 34.71
CA LEU A 15 57.10 32.12 33.71
C LEU A 15 56.63 30.69 34.03
N LEU A 16 56.72 30.28 35.30
CA LEU A 16 56.29 28.95 35.73
C LEU A 16 54.76 28.76 35.56
N MET A 17 53.95 29.75 35.97
CA MET A 17 52.50 29.69 35.76
C MET A 17 52.12 29.65 34.28
N THR A 18 52.82 30.41 33.43
CA THR A 18 52.60 30.39 31.98
C THR A 18 52.94 29.02 31.40
N LEU A 19 54.03 28.40 31.84
CA LEU A 19 54.42 27.06 31.40
C LEU A 19 53.40 25.99 31.82
N ILE A 20 52.89 26.09 33.05
CA ILE A 20 51.82 25.19 33.55
C ILE A 20 50.54 25.39 32.76
N LEU A 21 50.12 26.64 32.50
CA LEU A 21 48.92 26.93 31.70
C LEU A 21 49.07 26.47 30.26
N LEU A 22 50.26 26.60 29.66
CA LEU A 22 50.53 26.11 28.32
C LEU A 22 50.49 24.57 28.26
N ALA A 23 51.07 23.90 29.25
CA ALA A 23 51.04 22.44 29.37
C ALA A 23 49.62 21.92 29.65
N ALA A 24 48.86 22.57 30.53
CA ALA A 24 47.46 22.24 30.79
C ALA A 24 46.59 22.50 29.55
N GLY A 25 46.81 23.63 28.87
CA GLY A 25 46.13 23.99 27.63
C GLY A 25 46.35 22.95 26.53
N SER A 26 47.61 22.55 26.28
CA SER A 26 47.91 21.53 25.27
C SER A 26 47.34 20.15 25.64
N CYS A 27 47.32 19.80 26.93
CA CYS A 27 46.71 18.57 27.42
C CYS A 27 45.19 18.54 27.22
N LEU A 28 44.50 19.69 27.31
CA LEU A 28 43.05 19.79 27.14
C LEU A 28 42.62 19.97 25.68
N VAL A 29 43.40 20.65 24.84
CA VAL A 29 43.03 20.93 23.44
C VAL A 29 42.95 19.64 22.61
N ILE A 30 43.88 18.70 22.81
CA ILE A 30 43.91 17.43 22.05
C ILE A 30 42.64 16.57 22.26
N PRO A 31 42.21 16.24 23.50
CA PRO A 31 41.00 15.47 23.70
C PRO A 31 39.74 16.19 23.24
N LEU A 32 39.67 17.52 23.37
CA LEU A 32 38.54 18.31 22.85
C LEU A 32 38.44 18.23 21.33
N LEU A 33 39.57 18.38 20.62
CA LEU A 33 39.59 18.23 19.16
C LEU A 33 39.20 16.81 18.73
N LYS A 34 39.72 15.77 19.41
CA LYS A 34 39.31 14.39 19.16
C LYS A 34 37.81 14.19 19.37
N GLN A 35 37.26 14.74 20.45
CA GLN A 35 35.83 14.68 20.71
C GLN A 35 35.02 15.39 19.62
N SER A 36 35.46 16.55 19.13
CA SER A 36 34.82 17.24 18.01
C SER A 36 34.81 16.42 16.74
N PHE A 37 35.94 15.78 16.38
CA PHE A 37 35.99 14.91 15.20
C PHE A 37 35.07 13.69 15.33
N THR A 38 35.10 13.00 16.48
CA THR A 38 34.20 11.87 16.74
C THR A 38 32.73 12.27 16.68
N ASN A 39 32.36 13.46 17.19
CA ASN A 39 30.99 13.95 17.10
C ASN A 39 30.57 14.21 15.64
N VAL A 40 31.45 14.77 14.81
CA VAL A 40 31.16 14.99 13.38
C VAL A 40 30.97 13.67 12.65
N GLU A 41 31.87 12.70 12.86
CA GLU A 41 31.75 11.36 12.27
C GLU A 41 30.46 10.66 12.73
N TYR A 42 30.11 10.79 14.01
CA TYR A 42 28.88 10.24 14.57
C TYR A 42 27.63 10.87 13.92
N HIS A 43 27.58 12.20 13.79
CA HIS A 43 26.48 12.89 13.13
C HIS A 43 26.36 12.49 11.65
N GLN A 44 27.48 12.41 10.93
CA GLN A 44 27.49 11.95 9.54
C GLN A 44 26.99 10.51 9.41
N SER A 45 27.38 9.62 10.33
CA SER A 45 26.92 8.23 10.36
C SER A 45 25.41 8.13 10.61
N ILE A 46 24.87 8.93 11.53
CA ILE A 46 23.41 8.99 11.77
C ILE A 46 22.69 9.54 10.54
N GLU A 47 23.14 10.66 9.98
CA GLU A 47 22.53 11.26 8.80
C GLU A 47 22.53 10.28 7.63
N CYS A 48 23.66 9.62 7.39
CA CYS A 48 23.80 8.54 6.42
C CYS A 48 22.75 7.45 6.60
N ARG A 49 22.61 6.93 7.83
CA ARG A 49 21.66 5.85 8.13
C ARG A 49 20.21 6.31 7.98
N THR A 50 19.89 7.52 8.45
CA THR A 50 18.54 8.09 8.29
C THR A 50 18.17 8.25 6.82
N LEU A 51 19.08 8.77 6.00
CA LEU A 51 18.84 8.93 4.56
C LEU A 51 18.68 7.58 3.85
N ASN A 52 19.51 6.57 4.20
CA ASN A 52 19.38 5.24 3.63
C ASN A 52 18.08 4.55 4.06
N ASN A 53 17.70 4.63 5.34
CA ASN A 53 16.43 4.09 5.83
C ASN A 53 15.25 4.73 5.10
N TYR A 54 15.24 6.06 5.00
CA TYR A 54 14.18 6.80 4.30
C TYR A 54 14.09 6.41 2.82
N ALA A 55 15.24 6.29 2.15
CA ALA A 55 15.29 5.92 0.74
C ALA A 55 14.83 4.47 0.51
N ALA A 56 15.23 3.53 1.38
CA ALA A 56 14.78 2.14 1.30
C ALA A 56 13.27 2.03 1.57
N ASP A 57 12.75 2.74 2.56
CA ASP A 57 11.31 2.76 2.90
C ASP A 57 10.47 3.32 1.74
N SER A 58 10.94 4.43 1.15
CA SER A 58 10.32 5.01 -0.05
C SER A 58 10.29 4.02 -1.24
N GLY A 59 11.28 3.15 -1.35
CA GLY A 59 11.29 2.07 -2.35
C GLY A 59 10.19 1.03 -2.12
N VAL A 60 9.90 0.67 -0.87
CA VAL A 60 8.78 -0.23 -0.54
C VAL A 60 7.44 0.41 -0.92
N GLU A 61 7.23 1.68 -0.56
CA GLU A 61 6.01 2.43 -0.91
C GLU A 61 5.83 2.62 -2.42
N TRP A 62 6.92 2.84 -3.14
CA TRP A 62 6.90 2.92 -4.59
C TRP A 62 6.48 1.59 -5.22
N VAL A 63 7.03 0.47 -4.74
CA VAL A 63 6.63 -0.88 -5.17
C VAL A 63 5.15 -1.11 -4.86
N LEU A 64 4.70 -0.75 -3.65
CA LEU A 64 3.30 -0.86 -3.24
C LEU A 64 2.37 -0.17 -4.25
N CYS A 65 2.71 1.06 -4.64
CA CYS A 65 1.97 1.81 -5.66
C CYS A 65 1.95 1.12 -7.03
N LYS A 66 3.07 0.51 -7.46
CA LYS A 66 3.12 -0.26 -8.72
C LYS A 66 2.24 -1.51 -8.67
N LEU A 67 2.30 -2.25 -7.56
CA LEU A 67 1.52 -3.47 -7.34
C LEU A 67 0.00 -3.16 -7.32
N TYR A 68 -0.44 -2.13 -6.61
CA TYR A 68 -1.85 -1.73 -6.57
C TYR A 68 -2.33 -1.09 -7.88
N GLY A 69 -1.45 -0.41 -8.61
CA GLY A 69 -1.80 0.22 -9.88
C GLY A 69 -2.05 -0.77 -11.01
N ASN A 70 -1.37 -1.92 -11.00
CA ASN A 70 -1.52 -2.97 -12.01
C ASN A 70 -1.43 -4.37 -11.36
N PRO A 71 -2.43 -4.77 -10.56
CA PRO A 71 -2.37 -6.04 -9.86
C PRO A 71 -2.40 -7.21 -10.85
N GLY A 72 -1.52 -8.18 -10.66
CA GLY A 72 -1.38 -9.34 -11.54
C GLY A 72 -0.30 -9.22 -12.63
N VAL A 73 0.23 -8.03 -12.93
CA VAL A 73 1.30 -7.89 -13.95
C VAL A 73 2.62 -8.52 -13.49
N TYR A 74 2.89 -8.48 -12.20
CA TYR A 74 4.17 -8.89 -11.60
C TYR A 74 4.10 -10.26 -10.92
N THR A 75 3.10 -11.09 -11.25
CA THR A 75 2.95 -12.42 -10.67
C THR A 75 3.78 -13.50 -11.40
N ASP A 76 4.30 -13.19 -12.59
CA ASP A 76 5.16 -14.09 -13.36
C ASP A 76 6.57 -14.16 -12.72
N PRO A 77 7.03 -15.35 -12.27
CA PRO A 77 8.38 -15.52 -11.73
C PRO A 77 9.50 -15.19 -12.74
N GLU A 78 9.24 -15.24 -14.04
CA GLU A 78 10.21 -14.88 -15.08
C GLU A 78 10.28 -13.36 -15.31
N ASN A 79 9.23 -12.63 -14.92
CA ASN A 79 9.13 -11.18 -15.06
C ASN A 79 8.64 -10.49 -13.77
N PRO A 80 9.36 -10.66 -12.64
CA PRO A 80 9.02 -9.99 -11.39
C PRO A 80 9.27 -8.47 -11.52
N LEU A 81 8.66 -7.69 -10.62
CA LEU A 81 8.98 -6.26 -10.56
C LEU A 81 10.42 -6.10 -10.09
N ARG A 82 11.28 -5.57 -10.95
CA ARG A 82 12.66 -5.16 -10.62
C ARG A 82 12.91 -3.79 -11.22
N ASP A 83 13.24 -2.82 -10.39
CA ASP A 83 13.51 -1.45 -10.86
C ASP A 83 14.57 -0.79 -9.98
N SER A 84 15.15 0.30 -10.46
CA SER A 84 16.04 1.15 -9.66
C SER A 84 15.87 2.62 -9.97
N PHE A 85 15.95 3.44 -8.93
CA PHE A 85 15.85 4.89 -9.04
C PHE A 85 16.75 5.59 -8.04
N THR A 86 16.94 6.89 -8.21
CA THR A 86 17.75 7.70 -7.30
C THR A 86 16.88 8.62 -6.44
N LEU A 87 17.08 8.58 -5.12
CA LEU A 87 16.41 9.46 -4.16
C LEU A 87 17.45 10.01 -3.17
N ASN A 88 17.55 11.33 -3.05
CA ASN A 88 18.51 12.00 -2.15
C ASN A 88 19.97 11.52 -2.30
N ASN A 89 20.45 11.39 -3.55
CA ASN A 89 21.77 10.84 -3.89
C ASN A 89 22.01 9.43 -3.33
N ARG A 90 20.94 8.63 -3.20
CA ARG A 90 20.99 7.20 -2.96
C ARG A 90 20.40 6.49 -4.16
N THR A 91 21.03 5.40 -4.58
CA THR A 91 20.44 4.43 -5.49
C THR A 91 19.56 3.51 -4.66
N VAL A 92 18.30 3.38 -5.07
CA VAL A 92 17.32 2.51 -4.46
C VAL A 92 17.01 1.42 -5.48
N ASP A 93 17.41 0.20 -5.16
CA ASP A 93 17.12 -1.00 -5.95
C ASP A 93 15.95 -1.73 -5.30
N VAL A 94 14.89 -1.99 -6.06
CA VAL A 94 13.68 -2.63 -5.56
C VAL A 94 13.36 -3.91 -6.32
N THR A 95 12.88 -4.92 -5.60
CA THR A 95 12.32 -6.14 -6.16
C THR A 95 10.97 -6.45 -5.49
N ALA A 96 10.04 -7.03 -6.25
CA ALA A 96 8.84 -7.67 -5.72
C ALA A 96 8.69 -9.06 -6.34
N ASP A 97 8.83 -10.08 -5.50
CA ASP A 97 8.74 -11.48 -5.90
C ASP A 97 7.40 -12.06 -5.40
N TYR A 98 6.64 -12.69 -6.31
CA TYR A 98 5.33 -13.26 -5.99
C TYR A 98 5.48 -14.61 -5.27
N LEU A 99 4.83 -14.75 -4.11
CA LEU A 99 4.87 -15.95 -3.27
C LEU A 99 3.61 -16.83 -3.40
N GLY A 100 2.62 -16.40 -4.18
CA GLY A 100 1.32 -17.07 -4.29
C GLY A 100 0.23 -16.44 -3.45
N SER A 101 -1.02 -16.73 -3.78
CA SER A 101 -2.24 -16.29 -3.09
C SER A 101 -2.32 -14.78 -2.84
N GLY A 102 -1.84 -13.96 -3.78
CA GLY A 102 -1.80 -12.49 -3.65
C GLY A 102 -0.66 -11.94 -2.80
N LEU A 103 0.21 -12.79 -2.23
CA LEU A 103 1.33 -12.39 -1.38
C LEU A 103 2.59 -12.08 -2.21
N PHE A 104 3.24 -10.97 -1.90
CA PHE A 104 4.51 -10.55 -2.48
C PHE A 104 5.54 -10.33 -1.38
N GLU A 105 6.78 -10.78 -1.61
CA GLU A 105 7.96 -10.35 -0.87
C GLU A 105 8.59 -9.17 -1.61
N VAL A 106 8.63 -8.02 -0.95
CA VAL A 106 9.20 -6.79 -1.48
C VAL A 106 10.51 -6.51 -0.78
N THR A 107 11.59 -6.37 -1.54
CA THR A 107 12.90 -5.97 -1.02
C THR A 107 13.31 -4.64 -1.63
N SER A 108 13.68 -3.69 -0.77
CA SER A 108 14.17 -2.37 -1.18
C SER A 108 15.52 -2.11 -0.54
N THR A 109 16.55 -1.90 -1.35
CA THR A 109 17.92 -1.65 -0.90
C THR A 109 18.36 -0.26 -1.33
N ALA A 110 18.59 0.62 -0.36
CA ALA A 110 19.21 1.92 -0.59
C ALA A 110 20.72 1.86 -0.36
N SER A 111 21.50 2.42 -1.29
CA SER A 111 22.96 2.51 -1.22
C SER A 111 23.47 3.85 -1.80
N GLY A 112 24.71 4.22 -1.48
CA GLY A 112 25.38 5.39 -2.05
C GLY A 112 25.63 6.55 -1.07
N GLY A 113 26.10 7.67 -1.60
CA GLY A 113 26.44 8.87 -0.81
C GLY A 113 27.62 8.74 0.14
N GLY A 114 28.53 7.79 -0.11
CA GLY A 114 29.63 7.47 0.80
C GLY A 114 29.20 6.76 2.08
N CYS A 115 27.93 6.40 2.18
CA CYS A 115 27.36 5.63 3.27
C CYS A 115 27.34 4.13 2.91
N GLY A 116 27.15 3.26 3.90
CA GLY A 116 26.85 1.85 3.66
C GLY A 116 25.52 1.64 2.93
N SER A 117 24.96 0.43 2.96
CA SER A 117 23.63 0.13 2.44
C SER A 117 22.61 -0.12 3.55
N THR A 118 21.34 -0.03 3.22
CA THR A 118 20.23 -0.45 4.06
C THR A 118 19.22 -1.18 3.21
N THR A 119 18.79 -2.34 3.67
CA THR A 119 17.78 -3.17 3.01
C THR A 119 16.57 -3.29 3.92
N ILE A 120 15.38 -3.06 3.36
CA ILE A 120 14.09 -3.29 4.01
C ILE A 120 13.38 -4.38 3.20
N THR A 121 12.88 -5.39 3.91
CA THR A 121 12.04 -6.45 3.34
C THR A 121 10.65 -6.35 3.95
N ALA A 122 9.62 -6.36 3.11
CA ALA A 122 8.22 -6.29 3.49
C ALA A 122 7.42 -7.40 2.80
N HIS A 123 6.38 -7.88 3.47
CA HIS A 123 5.44 -8.85 2.90
C HIS A 123 4.10 -8.15 2.68
N ILE A 124 3.66 -8.09 1.43
CA ILE A 124 2.45 -7.35 1.04
C ILE A 124 1.45 -8.34 0.45
N ASN A 125 0.26 -8.41 1.03
CA ASN A 125 -0.85 -9.19 0.48
C ASN A 125 -1.79 -8.25 -0.29
N LEU A 126 -1.92 -8.47 -1.59
CA LEU A 126 -2.86 -7.75 -2.44
C LEU A 126 -4.23 -8.43 -2.36
N GLY A 127 -5.21 -7.68 -1.88
CA GLY A 127 -6.62 -8.03 -1.98
C GLY A 127 -7.43 -6.85 -2.53
N ALA A 128 -8.60 -7.16 -3.09
CA ALA A 128 -9.62 -6.14 -3.30
C ALA A 128 -9.92 -5.51 -1.92
N GLY A 129 -9.66 -4.21 -1.78
CA GLY A 129 -9.93 -3.48 -0.53
C GLY A 129 -11.40 -3.61 -0.11
N SER A 130 -11.70 -3.32 1.15
CA SER A 130 -13.09 -3.28 1.59
C SER A 130 -13.81 -2.08 0.96
N PHE A 131 -14.93 -2.35 0.33
CA PHE A 131 -15.80 -1.33 -0.24
C PHE A 131 -17.21 -1.58 0.30
N ALA A 132 -17.69 -0.66 1.15
CA ALA A 132 -18.93 -0.85 1.89
C ALA A 132 -20.05 0.00 1.27
N TYR A 133 -20.57 -0.45 0.14
CA TYR A 133 -21.76 0.11 -0.49
C TYR A 133 -22.57 -1.04 -1.08
N VAL A 134 -23.90 -0.92 -1.09
CA VAL A 134 -24.77 -1.94 -1.70
C VAL A 134 -24.61 -1.92 -3.22
N ILE A 135 -24.49 -0.73 -3.79
CA ILE A 135 -24.17 -0.55 -5.21
C ILE A 135 -23.09 0.52 -5.33
N ALA A 136 -22.05 0.21 -6.07
CA ALA A 136 -21.03 1.18 -6.42
C ALA A 136 -20.64 1.10 -7.88
N ALA A 137 -20.48 2.25 -8.54
CA ALA A 137 -20.01 2.31 -9.91
C ALA A 137 -18.97 3.41 -10.13
N LYS A 138 -17.93 3.08 -10.89
CA LYS A 138 -16.89 4.04 -11.30
C LYS A 138 -17.41 5.11 -12.26
N ASN A 139 -18.41 4.77 -13.07
CA ASN A 139 -18.93 5.64 -14.11
C ASN A 139 -20.36 6.05 -13.80
N TYR A 140 -21.34 5.17 -13.95
CA TYR A 140 -22.73 5.58 -13.94
C TYR A 140 -23.62 4.54 -13.26
N ILE A 141 -24.63 5.00 -12.52
CA ILE A 141 -25.67 4.14 -11.94
C ILE A 141 -27.01 4.56 -12.54
N ARG A 142 -27.71 3.61 -13.16
CA ARG A 142 -29.12 3.76 -13.54
C ARG A 142 -29.95 2.68 -12.89
N LEU A 143 -30.97 3.10 -12.16
CA LEU A 143 -31.87 2.23 -11.43
C LEU A 143 -33.29 2.44 -11.94
N GLU A 144 -34.00 1.34 -12.16
CA GLU A 144 -35.40 1.36 -12.56
C GLU A 144 -36.16 0.33 -11.72
N LYS A 145 -37.33 0.70 -11.18
CA LYS A 145 -38.24 -0.22 -10.45
C LYS A 145 -37.52 -1.07 -9.37
N THR A 146 -36.62 -0.44 -8.61
CA THR A 146 -35.70 -1.13 -7.69
C THR A 146 -35.83 -0.57 -6.26
N THR A 147 -35.74 -1.44 -5.26
CA THR A 147 -35.62 -1.06 -3.85
C THR A 147 -34.25 -1.48 -3.34
N ILE A 148 -33.45 -0.52 -2.88
CA ILE A 148 -32.17 -0.75 -2.21
C ILE A 148 -32.39 -0.59 -0.72
N ASN A 149 -32.14 -1.65 0.03
CA ASN A 149 -32.35 -1.67 1.47
C ASN A 149 -31.31 -2.57 2.15
N SER A 150 -31.14 -2.41 3.44
CA SER A 150 -30.37 -3.28 4.31
C SER A 150 -31.31 -4.05 5.24
N LEU A 151 -30.92 -5.27 5.59
CA LEU A 151 -31.60 -6.09 6.60
C LEU A 151 -30.55 -6.59 7.60
N PRO A 152 -30.90 -6.74 8.89
CA PRO A 152 -32.24 -6.57 9.47
C PRO A 152 -32.65 -5.11 9.75
N GLU A 153 -31.69 -4.18 9.77
CA GLU A 153 -31.93 -2.76 10.03
C GLU A 153 -31.92 -1.98 8.70
N GLU A 154 -32.97 -1.19 8.46
CA GLU A 154 -33.04 -0.30 7.28
C GLU A 154 -32.11 0.91 7.43
N GLY A 155 -31.76 1.54 6.32
CA GLY A 155 -30.98 2.79 6.31
C GLY A 155 -29.49 2.63 6.02
N HIS A 156 -29.02 1.40 5.76
CA HIS A 156 -27.64 1.11 5.35
C HIS A 156 -27.56 0.69 3.86
N GLY A 157 -28.59 0.99 3.08
CA GLY A 157 -28.65 0.79 1.63
C GLY A 157 -27.84 1.82 0.84
N ASP A 158 -26.60 2.09 1.26
CA ASP A 158 -25.80 3.17 0.66
C ASP A 158 -25.37 2.83 -0.77
N ILE A 159 -25.49 3.81 -1.67
CA ILE A 159 -25.01 3.71 -3.05
C ILE A 159 -24.01 4.80 -3.37
N ARG A 160 -23.03 4.50 -4.22
CA ARG A 160 -21.99 5.47 -4.60
C ARG A 160 -21.58 5.40 -6.06
N CYS A 161 -21.56 6.56 -6.70
CA CYS A 161 -21.08 6.71 -8.05
C CYS A 161 -20.00 7.81 -8.15
N ASN A 162 -18.98 7.56 -8.95
CA ASN A 162 -17.98 8.57 -9.29
C ASN A 162 -18.44 9.52 -10.42
N TRP A 163 -19.65 9.35 -10.96
CA TRP A 163 -20.35 10.33 -11.79
C TRP A 163 -21.84 10.39 -11.39
N ASP A 164 -22.76 10.34 -12.36
CA ASP A 164 -24.20 10.50 -12.17
C ASP A 164 -24.91 9.24 -11.64
N ILE A 165 -25.98 9.50 -10.89
CA ILE A 165 -26.97 8.50 -10.50
C ILE A 165 -28.34 8.90 -11.08
N GLU A 166 -28.92 8.05 -11.93
CA GLU A 166 -30.25 8.22 -12.50
C GLU A 166 -31.25 7.22 -11.90
N LEU A 167 -32.27 7.74 -11.22
CA LEU A 167 -33.36 6.98 -10.61
C LEU A 167 -34.62 7.11 -11.47
N VAL A 168 -34.81 6.20 -12.42
CA VAL A 168 -35.83 6.31 -13.48
C VAL A 168 -37.16 5.69 -13.05
N GLY A 169 -38.25 6.33 -13.45
CA GLY A 169 -39.59 5.74 -13.42
C GLY A 169 -40.34 5.84 -12.08
N GLY A 170 -39.88 6.71 -11.16
CA GLY A 170 -40.59 7.09 -9.93
C GLY A 170 -40.70 6.01 -8.85
N ASN A 171 -40.45 4.75 -9.19
CA ASN A 171 -40.54 3.58 -8.31
C ASN A 171 -39.14 3.07 -7.92
N VAL A 172 -38.22 4.00 -7.61
CA VAL A 172 -36.90 3.65 -7.08
C VAL A 172 -36.80 4.19 -5.67
N THR A 173 -36.53 3.30 -4.73
CA THR A 173 -36.38 3.62 -3.30
C THR A 173 -34.98 3.25 -2.87
N VAL A 174 -34.25 4.22 -2.31
CA VAL A 174 -32.93 4.01 -1.67
C VAL A 174 -33.08 4.24 -0.18
N ASN A 175 -33.12 3.15 0.59
CA ASN A 175 -33.14 3.17 2.05
C ASN A 175 -31.70 3.26 2.59
N GLY A 176 -31.05 4.39 2.32
CA GLY A 176 -29.68 4.71 2.69
C GLY A 176 -29.29 6.08 2.14
N SER A 177 -27.99 6.29 1.97
CA SER A 177 -27.39 7.50 1.40
C SER A 177 -26.99 7.26 -0.07
N ALA A 178 -27.21 8.25 -0.92
CA ALA A 178 -26.73 8.23 -2.31
C ALA A 178 -25.65 9.28 -2.50
N TYR A 179 -24.48 8.86 -2.99
CA TYR A 179 -23.34 9.75 -3.26
C TYR A 179 -23.01 9.77 -4.74
N ALA A 180 -23.05 10.95 -5.37
CA ALA A 180 -22.63 11.17 -6.74
C ALA A 180 -21.58 12.28 -6.79
N VAL A 181 -20.57 12.12 -7.65
CA VAL A 181 -19.60 13.20 -7.89
C VAL A 181 -20.22 14.33 -8.71
N ASP A 182 -21.18 14.01 -9.57
CA ASP A 182 -21.91 15.00 -10.36
C ASP A 182 -23.37 15.04 -9.86
N THR A 183 -24.34 14.56 -10.64
CA THR A 183 -25.77 14.74 -10.33
C THR A 183 -26.47 13.48 -9.84
N ILE A 184 -27.54 13.66 -9.05
CA ILE A 184 -28.51 12.63 -8.67
C ILE A 184 -29.89 13.06 -9.16
N THR A 185 -30.47 12.31 -10.09
CA THR A 185 -31.72 12.70 -10.74
C THR A 185 -32.82 11.66 -10.57
N GLY A 186 -34.07 12.11 -10.40
CA GLY A 186 -35.26 11.26 -10.30
C GLY A 186 -35.48 10.58 -8.94
N GLY A 187 -36.39 9.60 -8.90
CA GLY A 187 -36.65 8.71 -7.76
C GLY A 187 -37.10 9.38 -6.46
N THR A 188 -37.14 8.60 -5.38
CA THR A 188 -37.29 9.09 -4.01
C THR A 188 -36.20 8.46 -3.14
N ILE A 189 -35.42 9.29 -2.45
CA ILE A 189 -34.44 8.84 -1.45
C ILE A 189 -35.07 9.13 -0.09
N THR A 190 -35.24 8.09 0.72
CA THR A 190 -36.21 8.08 1.83
C THR A 190 -35.59 8.27 3.21
N VAL A 191 -34.30 7.94 3.39
CA VAL A 191 -33.66 7.91 4.72
C VAL A 191 -32.69 9.07 4.93
N GLN A 192 -31.81 9.34 3.97
CA GLN A 192 -30.84 10.44 4.04
C GLN A 192 -30.93 11.32 2.80
N PRO A 193 -30.58 12.62 2.88
CA PRO A 193 -30.54 13.47 1.70
C PRO A 193 -29.49 12.97 0.68
N PRO A 194 -29.71 13.19 -0.63
CA PRO A 194 -28.69 12.93 -1.64
C PRO A 194 -27.44 13.80 -1.42
N HIS A 195 -26.28 13.22 -1.72
CA HIS A 195 -24.98 13.89 -1.70
C HIS A 195 -24.44 14.03 -3.12
N GLU A 196 -24.89 15.07 -3.82
CA GLU A 196 -24.31 15.52 -5.09
C GLU A 196 -22.98 16.25 -4.84
N ASN A 197 -22.14 16.36 -5.88
CA ASN A 197 -20.81 16.98 -5.78
C ASN A 197 -19.90 16.34 -4.71
N ALA A 198 -20.08 15.05 -4.45
CA ALA A 198 -19.22 14.33 -3.53
C ALA A 198 -17.79 14.22 -4.10
N SER A 199 -16.78 14.17 -3.23
CA SER A 199 -15.40 13.90 -3.68
C SER A 199 -15.31 12.53 -4.37
N PRO A 200 -14.60 12.38 -5.49
CA PRO A 200 -14.41 11.07 -6.09
C PRO A 200 -13.67 10.15 -5.11
N ILE A 201 -14.05 8.86 -5.10
CA ILE A 201 -13.32 7.85 -4.35
C ILE A 201 -12.54 6.95 -5.29
N LEU A 202 -11.40 6.45 -4.81
CA LEU A 202 -10.63 5.48 -5.57
C LEU A 202 -11.35 4.14 -5.51
N PHE A 203 -11.91 3.71 -6.64
CA PHE A 203 -12.41 2.34 -6.79
C PHE A 203 -11.22 1.38 -6.79
N PRO A 204 -11.40 0.14 -6.29
CA PRO A 204 -10.40 -0.91 -6.44
C PRO A 204 -9.94 -1.01 -7.90
N GLY A 205 -8.65 -1.30 -8.11
CA GLY A 205 -8.10 -1.58 -9.43
C GLY A 205 -8.73 -2.82 -10.05
N ASP A 206 -8.36 -3.10 -11.30
CA ASP A 206 -8.76 -4.34 -11.96
C ASP A 206 -7.85 -5.49 -11.50
N TYR A 207 -8.35 -6.32 -10.57
CA TYR A 207 -7.65 -7.49 -10.03
C TYR A 207 -7.85 -8.77 -10.87
N SER A 208 -8.48 -8.69 -12.04
CA SER A 208 -8.75 -9.87 -12.88
C SER A 208 -7.47 -10.66 -13.20
N GLY A 209 -6.38 -9.98 -13.58
CA GLY A 209 -5.10 -10.63 -13.86
C GLY A 209 -4.47 -11.32 -12.63
N LEU A 210 -4.62 -10.72 -11.44
CA LEU A 210 -4.18 -11.36 -10.19
C LEU A 210 -4.99 -12.62 -9.91
N TYR A 211 -6.33 -12.52 -9.96
CA TYR A 211 -7.20 -13.67 -9.70
C TYR A 211 -7.08 -14.76 -10.76
N GLU A 212 -6.82 -14.39 -12.01
CA GLU A 212 -6.47 -15.34 -13.07
C GLU A 212 -5.19 -16.11 -12.72
N THR A 213 -4.16 -15.45 -12.22
CA THR A 213 -2.92 -16.11 -11.79
C THR A 213 -3.18 -17.02 -10.59
N MET A 214 -3.88 -16.52 -9.56
CA MET A 214 -4.23 -17.30 -8.36
C MET A 214 -5.02 -18.56 -8.69
N SER A 215 -5.92 -18.49 -9.69
CA SER A 215 -6.70 -19.64 -10.14
C SER A 215 -5.86 -20.76 -10.77
N LYS A 216 -4.63 -20.45 -11.20
CA LYS A 216 -3.69 -21.39 -11.85
C LYS A 216 -2.63 -21.95 -10.89
N GLU A 217 -2.64 -21.58 -9.61
CA GLU A 217 -1.58 -21.94 -8.65
C GLU A 217 -1.44 -23.44 -8.40
N THR A 218 -2.53 -24.20 -8.52
CA THR A 218 -2.53 -25.68 -8.44
C THR A 218 -2.13 -26.35 -9.76
N GLY A 219 -2.00 -25.57 -10.85
CA GLY A 219 -1.85 -26.06 -12.21
C GLY A 219 -3.14 -26.58 -12.84
N GLU A 220 -4.30 -26.49 -12.16
CA GLU A 220 -5.57 -26.99 -12.67
C GLU A 220 -6.19 -26.01 -13.68
N ILE A 221 -6.15 -26.39 -14.96
CA ILE A 221 -6.82 -25.67 -16.05
C ILE A 221 -7.89 -26.57 -16.66
N ARG A 222 -9.16 -26.17 -16.51
CA ARG A 222 -10.31 -26.86 -17.11
C ARG A 222 -10.66 -26.23 -18.45
N VAL A 223 -10.34 -26.95 -19.52
CA VAL A 223 -10.70 -26.53 -20.88
C VAL A 223 -12.16 -26.90 -21.17
N GLY A 224 -12.96 -25.91 -21.55
CA GLY A 224 -14.38 -26.05 -21.89
C GLY A 224 -15.33 -25.85 -20.70
N ASP A 225 -16.60 -26.19 -20.92
CA ASP A 225 -17.66 -25.99 -19.94
C ASP A 225 -17.55 -26.97 -18.75
N LEU A 226 -17.86 -26.50 -17.56
CA LEU A 226 -17.94 -27.28 -16.32
C LEU A 226 -19.36 -27.24 -15.77
N ILE A 227 -19.97 -28.42 -15.60
CA ILE A 227 -21.28 -28.58 -14.96
C ILE A 227 -21.07 -29.31 -13.64
N ILE A 228 -21.55 -28.72 -12.56
CA ILE A 228 -21.48 -29.28 -11.20
C ILE A 228 -22.88 -29.75 -10.80
N THR A 229 -23.00 -31.06 -10.60
CA THR A 229 -24.28 -31.74 -10.31
C THR A 229 -24.36 -32.32 -8.90
N GLU A 230 -23.28 -32.26 -8.13
CA GLU A 230 -23.20 -32.78 -6.76
C GLU A 230 -22.32 -31.90 -5.88
N ASN A 231 -22.50 -32.04 -4.57
CA ASN A 231 -21.76 -31.24 -3.59
C ASN A 231 -20.26 -31.54 -3.67
N GLN A 232 -19.44 -30.53 -3.93
CA GLN A 232 -18.00 -30.70 -4.07
C GLN A 232 -17.24 -29.41 -3.74
N PRO A 233 -15.96 -29.51 -3.32
CA PRO A 233 -15.09 -28.34 -3.28
C PRO A 233 -14.76 -27.86 -4.70
N LEU A 234 -14.49 -26.56 -4.84
CA LEU A 234 -14.04 -25.95 -6.09
C LEU A 234 -12.95 -24.91 -5.83
N GLY A 235 -11.82 -25.07 -6.50
CA GLY A 235 -10.73 -24.09 -6.54
C GLY A 235 -9.51 -24.41 -5.66
N PRO A 236 -8.33 -23.81 -5.93
CA PRO A 236 -8.06 -22.91 -7.06
C PRO A 236 -8.18 -23.61 -8.43
N VAL A 237 -8.93 -23.00 -9.37
CA VAL A 237 -9.15 -23.58 -10.71
C VAL A 237 -9.45 -22.50 -11.76
N HIS A 238 -8.85 -22.66 -12.94
CA HIS A 238 -9.07 -21.80 -14.10
C HIS A 238 -9.94 -22.51 -15.15
N ILE A 239 -11.10 -21.95 -15.49
CA ILE A 239 -12.10 -22.55 -16.41
C ILE A 239 -12.17 -21.69 -17.67
N THR A 240 -11.92 -22.27 -18.85
CA THR A 240 -11.92 -21.53 -20.14
C THR A 240 -13.27 -21.58 -20.87
N GLY A 241 -14.34 -21.98 -20.19
CA GLY A 241 -15.70 -22.10 -20.70
C GLY A 241 -16.72 -21.65 -19.66
N ASN A 242 -17.97 -22.10 -19.79
CA ASN A 242 -19.04 -21.77 -18.85
C ASN A 242 -18.97 -22.63 -17.59
N LEU A 243 -19.38 -22.07 -16.45
CA LEU A 243 -19.59 -22.80 -15.20
C LEU A 243 -21.09 -22.84 -14.90
N THR A 244 -21.65 -24.04 -14.80
CA THR A 244 -23.05 -24.26 -14.41
C THR A 244 -23.10 -25.03 -13.11
N VAL A 245 -23.78 -24.50 -12.10
CA VAL A 245 -24.10 -25.19 -10.84
C VAL A 245 -25.57 -25.57 -10.86
N GLU A 246 -25.86 -26.87 -10.82
CA GLU A 246 -27.23 -27.38 -10.88
C GLU A 246 -27.98 -27.27 -9.54
N ALA A 247 -29.29 -27.46 -9.61
CA ALA A 247 -30.17 -27.37 -8.45
C ALA A 247 -29.77 -28.32 -7.32
N ASN A 248 -30.00 -27.88 -6.08
CA ASN A 248 -29.72 -28.66 -4.86
C ASN A 248 -28.24 -29.05 -4.68
N THR A 249 -27.33 -28.31 -5.32
CA THR A 249 -25.89 -28.52 -5.21
C THR A 249 -25.24 -27.42 -4.38
N THR A 250 -24.34 -27.79 -3.46
CA THR A 250 -23.49 -26.89 -2.69
C THR A 250 -22.04 -27.01 -3.16
N VAL A 251 -21.47 -25.90 -3.61
CA VAL A 251 -20.08 -25.81 -4.06
C VAL A 251 -19.24 -25.08 -3.03
N THR A 252 -18.36 -25.79 -2.32
CA THR A 252 -17.48 -25.16 -1.32
C THR A 252 -16.26 -24.56 -2.00
N LEU A 253 -16.15 -23.23 -2.04
CA LEU A 253 -14.95 -22.59 -2.59
C LEU A 253 -13.73 -22.83 -1.70
N THR A 254 -12.76 -23.58 -2.19
CA THR A 254 -11.50 -23.89 -1.49
C THR A 254 -10.32 -23.02 -1.95
N GLY A 255 -10.55 -22.17 -2.95
CA GLY A 255 -9.58 -21.20 -3.48
C GLY A 255 -10.19 -20.34 -4.58
N THR A 256 -9.34 -19.63 -5.33
CA THR A 256 -9.79 -18.73 -6.40
C THR A 256 -10.31 -19.52 -7.61
N VAL A 257 -11.56 -19.25 -7.99
CA VAL A 257 -12.17 -19.78 -9.22
C VAL A 257 -12.23 -18.66 -10.24
N TYR A 258 -11.64 -18.87 -11.41
CA TYR A 258 -11.66 -17.89 -12.50
C TYR A 258 -12.31 -18.51 -13.74
N VAL A 259 -13.35 -17.86 -14.27
CA VAL A 259 -14.17 -18.38 -15.38
C VAL A 259 -14.12 -17.43 -16.56
N ILE A 260 -13.59 -17.91 -17.69
CA ILE A 260 -13.67 -17.23 -18.99
C ILE A 260 -14.95 -17.69 -19.70
N GLY A 261 -16.09 -17.15 -19.25
CA GLY A 261 -17.39 -17.55 -19.75
C GLY A 261 -18.52 -17.04 -18.87
N THR A 262 -19.67 -17.72 -18.93
CA THR A 262 -20.82 -17.40 -18.09
C THR A 262 -20.84 -18.29 -16.87
N ILE A 263 -21.18 -17.71 -15.71
CA ILE A 263 -21.51 -18.46 -14.50
C ILE A 263 -23.03 -18.53 -14.38
N THR A 264 -23.58 -19.74 -14.34
CA THR A 264 -25.02 -19.99 -14.16
C THR A 264 -25.25 -20.80 -12.89
N VAL A 265 -26.11 -20.31 -12.01
CA VAL A 265 -26.48 -21.01 -10.76
C VAL A 265 -27.98 -21.30 -10.78
N ASN A 266 -28.33 -22.56 -11.01
CA ASN A 266 -29.71 -23.01 -11.16
C ASN A 266 -30.28 -23.49 -9.82
N ASN A 267 -30.52 -22.60 -8.84
CA ASN A 267 -30.88 -22.97 -7.47
C ASN A 267 -29.81 -23.82 -6.74
N GLY A 268 -28.54 -23.67 -7.13
CA GLY A 268 -27.39 -24.12 -6.36
C GLY A 268 -26.95 -23.10 -5.32
N ILE A 269 -25.96 -23.47 -4.50
CA ILE A 269 -25.36 -22.63 -3.46
C ILE A 269 -23.83 -22.65 -3.64
N PHE A 270 -23.19 -21.49 -3.53
CA PHE A 270 -21.75 -21.34 -3.32
C PHE A 270 -21.47 -21.02 -1.86
#